data_AF-A0A6G0Z4R0-F1
#
_entry.id   AF-A0A6G0Z4R0-F1
#
_cell.length_a   1.000
_cell.length_b   1.000
_cell.length_c   1.000
_cell.angle_alpha   90.00
_cell.angle_beta   90.00
_cell.angle_gamma   90.00
#
_symmetry.space_group_name_H-M   'P 1'
#
loop_
_entity.id
_entity.type
_entity.pdbx_description
1 polymer ?
#
loop_
_entity_poly.entity_id
_entity_poly.type
_entity_poly.pdbx_seq_one_letter_code
_entity_poly.pdbx_strand_id
1 'polypeptide(L)'
;MFKCFSIDEIDECWSIIHAEAPVNENVIKLMDYFVDTYLNSDACMFNRKIWNHFNNDRTRTTNHLEGWHAALNRSISRPKPDIFVLITEIKNQQQHFELDLQAQKNGNPKPLTKMKFRKLEKRLKNAKDRSKSEEISLKEYVNI
;
A
#
# COMPACT_ATOMS: atom_id res chain seq x y z
N MET A 1 4.44 -1.90 3.56
CA MET A 1 4.58 -1.09 2.33
C MET A 1 5.35 -1.94 1.35
N PHE A 2 4.80 -2.15 0.15
CA PHE A 2 5.38 -3.01 -0.89
C PHE A 2 6.39 -2.21 -1.72
N LYS A 3 7.43 -2.87 -2.24
CA LYS A 3 8.35 -2.27 -3.20
C LYS A 3 7.62 -2.05 -4.52
N CYS A 4 7.98 -0.97 -5.21
CA CYS A 4 7.51 -0.70 -6.56
C CYS A 4 8.73 -0.47 -7.45
N PHE A 5 8.56 -0.75 -8.73
CA PHE A 5 9.60 -0.67 -9.78
C PHE A 5 9.08 0.21 -10.91
N SER A 6 9.98 0.84 -11.68
CA SER A 6 9.55 1.53 -12.90
C SER A 6 8.77 0.57 -13.79
N ILE A 7 7.83 1.07 -14.59
CA ILE A 7 7.05 0.22 -15.50
C ILE A 7 7.98 -0.55 -16.46
N ASP A 8 9.07 0.10 -16.85
CA ASP A 8 10.08 -0.44 -17.78
C ASP A 8 10.95 -1.53 -17.13
N GLU A 9 11.09 -1.50 -15.79
CA GLU A 9 11.92 -2.45 -15.03
C GLU A 9 11.14 -3.69 -14.58
N ILE A 10 9.80 -3.69 -14.71
CA ILE A 10 8.94 -4.76 -14.18
C ILE A 10 9.32 -6.12 -14.76
N ASP A 11 9.60 -6.21 -16.06
CA ASP A 11 9.92 -7.48 -16.73
C ASP A 11 11.27 -8.05 -16.29
N GLU A 12 12.26 -7.17 -16.13
CA GLU A 12 13.57 -7.56 -15.61
C GLU A 12 13.47 -8.01 -14.15
N CYS A 13 12.71 -7.27 -13.33
CA CYS A 13 12.44 -7.67 -11.94
C CYS A 13 11.75 -9.04 -11.86
N TRP A 14 10.75 -9.26 -12.72
CA TRP A 14 10.06 -10.54 -12.76
C TRP A 14 11.00 -11.68 -13.15
N SER A 15 11.88 -11.45 -14.12
CA SER A 15 12.87 -12.43 -14.55
C SER A 15 13.83 -12.82 -13.42
N ILE A 16 14.26 -11.86 -12.59
CA ILE A 16 15.09 -12.10 -11.41
C ILE A 16 14.32 -12.95 -10.38
N ILE A 17 13.09 -12.57 -10.06
CA ILE A 17 12.25 -13.29 -9.08
C ILE A 17 11.98 -14.72 -9.55
N HIS A 18 11.65 -14.89 -10.83
CA HIS A 18 11.35 -16.20 -11.42
C HIS A 18 12.59 -17.10 -11.44
N ALA A 19 13.78 -16.55 -11.70
CA ALA A 19 15.03 -17.31 -11.69
C ALA A 19 15.42 -17.81 -10.29
N GLU A 20 15.05 -17.09 -9.23
CA GLU A 20 15.34 -17.44 -7.84
C GLU A 20 14.21 -18.26 -7.18
N ALA A 21 13.07 -18.41 -7.85
CA ALA A 21 11.92 -19.13 -7.33
C ALA A 21 12.19 -20.64 -7.20
N PRO A 22 11.74 -21.29 -6.13
CA PRO A 22 11.87 -22.73 -5.97
C PRO A 22 10.99 -23.48 -6.98
N VAL A 23 11.50 -24.58 -7.52
CA VAL A 23 10.75 -25.44 -8.43
C VAL A 23 9.71 -26.23 -7.63
N ASN A 24 8.48 -25.74 -7.64
CA ASN A 24 7.34 -26.33 -6.96
C ASN A 24 6.07 -26.09 -7.79
N GLU A 25 5.23 -27.10 -7.95
CA GLU A 25 4.03 -27.03 -8.78
C GLU A 25 3.07 -25.89 -8.36
N ASN A 26 2.88 -25.67 -7.06
CA ASN A 26 2.02 -24.60 -6.56
C ASN A 26 2.63 -23.23 -6.82
N VAL A 27 3.97 -23.12 -6.75
CA VAL A 27 4.68 -21.87 -7.07
C VAL A 27 4.58 -21.58 -8.55
N ILE A 28 4.75 -22.57 -9.42
CA ILE A 28 4.59 -22.41 -10.88
C ILE A 28 3.17 -21.92 -11.20
N LYS A 29 2.13 -22.57 -10.67
CA LYS A 29 0.73 -22.14 -10.86
C LYS A 29 0.49 -20.70 -10.39
N LEU A 30 1.11 -20.30 -9.28
CA LEU A 30 1.03 -18.93 -8.78
C LEU A 30 1.73 -17.94 -9.71
N MET A 31 2.91 -18.29 -10.23
CA MET A 31 3.66 -17.45 -11.16
C MET A 31 2.90 -17.28 -12.49
N ASP A 32 2.34 -18.35 -13.04
CA ASP A 32 1.53 -18.32 -14.26
C ASP A 32 0.32 -17.41 -14.08
N TYR A 33 -0.43 -17.61 -12.98
CA TYR A 33 -1.55 -16.72 -12.63
C TYR A 33 -1.12 -15.25 -12.55
N PHE A 34 0.03 -14.97 -11.94
CA PHE A 34 0.52 -13.60 -11.81
C PHE A 34 0.86 -12.97 -13.17
N VAL A 35 1.47 -13.75 -14.06
CA VAL A 35 1.78 -13.30 -15.43
C VAL A 35 0.49 -12.94 -16.17
N ASP A 36 -0.47 -13.86 -16.18
CA ASP A 36 -1.74 -13.68 -16.89
C ASP A 36 -2.59 -12.55 -16.31
N THR A 37 -2.51 -12.33 -15.00
CA THR A 37 -3.34 -11.33 -14.33
C THR A 37 -2.73 -9.92 -14.37
N TYR A 38 -1.41 -9.80 -14.25
CA TYR A 38 -0.75 -8.52 -13.96
C TYR A 38 0.41 -8.13 -14.90
N LEU A 39 1.07 -9.07 -15.57
CA LEU A 39 2.29 -8.78 -16.34
C LEU A 39 2.10 -8.77 -17.84
N ASN A 40 1.30 -9.68 -18.40
CA ASN A 40 1.14 -9.83 -19.84
C ASN A 40 0.65 -8.51 -20.49
N SER A 41 1.49 -7.82 -21.26
CA SER A 41 1.18 -6.50 -21.82
C SER A 41 -0.06 -6.50 -22.72
N ASP A 42 -0.34 -7.62 -23.38
CA ASP A 42 -1.32 -7.72 -24.45
C ASP A 42 -2.67 -8.30 -23.97
N ALA A 43 -2.64 -9.08 -22.87
CA ALA A 43 -3.80 -9.82 -22.39
C ALA A 43 -4.03 -9.75 -20.87
N CYS A 44 -3.23 -8.99 -20.10
CA CYS A 44 -3.42 -8.96 -18.65
C CYS A 44 -4.76 -8.35 -18.24
N MET A 45 -5.37 -8.93 -17.21
CA MET A 45 -6.62 -8.44 -16.63
C MET A 45 -6.46 -7.03 -16.03
N PHE A 46 -5.29 -6.73 -15.45
CA PHE A 46 -5.00 -5.44 -14.84
C PHE A 46 -3.74 -4.82 -15.40
N ASN A 47 -3.92 -3.78 -16.23
CA ASN A 47 -2.82 -3.02 -16.80
C ASN A 47 -1.88 -2.47 -15.71
N ARG A 48 -0.56 -2.55 -15.95
CA ARG A 48 0.51 -2.09 -15.04
C ARG A 48 0.30 -0.66 -14.54
N LYS A 49 -0.27 0.23 -15.35
CA LYS A 49 -0.54 1.63 -14.97
C LYS A 49 -1.61 1.78 -13.88
N ILE A 50 -2.48 0.78 -13.71
CA ILE A 50 -3.57 0.81 -12.73
C ILE A 50 -3.05 0.46 -11.34
N TRP A 51 -2.14 -0.51 -11.24
CA TRP A 51 -1.68 -1.04 -9.96
C TRP A 51 -0.26 -0.60 -9.56
N ASN A 52 0.59 -0.17 -10.51
CA ASN A 52 1.95 0.26 -10.19
C ASN A 52 1.96 1.65 -9.50
N HIS A 53 2.53 1.70 -8.30
CA HIS A 53 2.68 2.91 -7.48
C HIS A 53 4.12 3.43 -7.39
N PHE A 54 4.97 3.16 -8.38
CA PHE A 54 6.36 3.62 -8.38
C PHE A 54 6.45 5.15 -8.42
N ASN A 55 5.67 5.81 -9.27
CA ASN A 55 5.66 7.27 -9.38
C ASN A 55 4.64 7.95 -8.44
N ASN A 56 4.03 7.19 -7.52
CA ASN A 56 3.01 7.70 -6.62
C ASN A 56 3.36 7.41 -5.16
N ASP A 57 3.57 8.47 -4.37
CA ASP A 57 3.84 8.38 -2.94
C ASP A 57 2.57 8.53 -2.06
N ARG A 58 1.38 8.59 -2.68
CA ARG A 58 0.10 8.55 -1.97
C ARG A 58 -0.20 7.15 -1.43
N THR A 59 -1.27 7.07 -0.65
CA THR A 59 -1.73 5.85 -0.01
C THR A 59 -1.93 4.71 -1.02
N ARG A 60 -1.10 3.67 -0.93
CA ARG A 60 -1.06 2.51 -1.85
C ARG A 60 -2.18 1.48 -1.62
N THR A 61 -2.96 1.62 -0.55
CA THR A 61 -3.92 0.62 -0.09
C THR A 61 -5.17 1.28 0.48
N THR A 62 -6.28 0.53 0.48
CA THR A 62 -7.53 0.87 1.17
C THR A 62 -7.46 0.70 2.68
N ASN A 63 -6.29 0.37 3.25
CA ASN A 63 -6.10 0.16 4.70
C ASN A 63 -6.63 1.31 5.57
N HIS A 64 -6.58 2.54 5.07
CA HIS A 64 -7.14 3.70 5.77
C HIS A 64 -8.68 3.66 5.83
N LEU A 65 -9.34 3.27 4.73
CA LEU A 65 -10.78 3.04 4.67
C LEU A 65 -11.18 1.81 5.49
N GLU A 66 -10.43 0.71 5.39
CA GLU A 66 -10.67 -0.51 6.19
C GLU A 66 -10.51 -0.21 7.69
N GLY A 67 -9.47 0.54 8.07
CA GLY A 67 -9.26 0.99 9.44
C GLY A 67 -10.38 1.90 9.93
N TRP A 68 -10.88 2.80 9.08
CA TRP A 68 -12.03 3.64 9.39
C TRP A 68 -13.31 2.81 9.55
N HIS A 69 -13.62 1.89 8.62
CA HIS A 69 -14.76 0.97 8.74
C HIS A 69 -14.67 0.12 10.01
N ALA A 70 -13.49 -0.40 10.35
CA ALA A 70 -13.29 -1.18 11.57
C ALA A 70 -13.45 -0.33 12.85
N ALA A 71 -13.06 0.95 12.82
CA ALA A 71 -13.33 1.88 13.91
C ALA A 71 -14.82 2.16 14.04
N LEU A 72 -15.50 2.51 12.93
CA LEU A 72 -16.95 2.75 12.88
C LEU A 72 -17.75 1.55 13.39
N ASN A 73 -17.44 0.34 12.91
CA ASN A 73 -18.11 -0.88 13.35
C ASN A 73 -17.92 -1.14 14.85
N ARG A 74 -16.73 -0.84 15.40
CA ARG A 74 -16.48 -0.94 16.84
C ARG A 74 -17.24 0.13 17.63
N SER A 75 -17.31 1.38 17.15
CA SER A 75 -18.08 2.42 17.83
C SER A 75 -19.57 2.09 17.88
N ILE A 76 -20.13 1.60 16.77
CA ILE A 76 -21.54 1.23 16.68
C ILE A 76 -21.83 -0.02 17.54
N SER A 77 -20.90 -0.98 17.58
CA SER A 77 -20.98 -2.21 18.39
C SER A 77 -22.27 -3.03 18.19
N ARG A 78 -22.90 -2.92 17.01
CA ARG A 78 -24.15 -3.60 16.65
C ARG A 78 -24.10 -4.09 15.20
N PRO A 79 -24.46 -5.35 14.91
CA PRO A 79 -24.45 -5.88 13.54
C PRO A 79 -25.48 -5.23 12.59
N LYS A 80 -26.61 -4.76 13.13
CA LYS A 80 -27.69 -4.11 12.38
C LYS A 80 -28.17 -2.87 13.14
N PRO A 81 -27.42 -1.76 13.07
CA PRO A 81 -27.83 -0.52 13.71
C PRO A 81 -29.03 0.08 12.98
N ASP A 82 -29.89 0.75 13.75
CA ASP A 82 -30.88 1.66 13.17
C ASP A 82 -30.18 2.86 12.50
N ILE A 83 -30.81 3.45 11.48
CA ILE A 83 -30.22 4.54 10.68
C ILE A 83 -29.88 5.76 11.53
N PHE A 84 -30.65 6.06 12.59
CA PHE A 84 -30.35 7.19 13.47
C PHE A 84 -29.11 6.96 14.33
N VAL A 85 -28.82 5.70 14.69
CA VAL A 85 -27.58 5.31 15.38
C VAL A 85 -26.38 5.54 14.46
N LEU A 86 -26.49 5.11 13.20
CA LEU A 86 -25.43 5.31 12.21
C LEU A 86 -25.16 6.81 11.97
N ILE A 87 -26.21 7.61 11.77
CA ILE A 87 -26.08 9.07 11.56
C ILE A 87 -25.41 9.74 12.76
N THR A 88 -25.83 9.38 13.97
CA THR A 88 -25.24 9.92 15.21
C THR A 88 -23.75 9.62 15.28
N GLU A 89 -23.34 8.38 15.00
CA GLU A 89 -21.93 8.01 15.09
C GLU A 89 -21.08 8.67 14.01
N ILE A 90 -21.59 8.80 12.78
CA ILE A 90 -20.91 9.53 11.70
C ILE A 90 -20.69 11.00 12.10
N LYS A 91 -21.71 11.65 12.67
CA LYS A 91 -21.59 13.04 13.16
C LYS A 91 -20.55 13.16 14.28
N ASN A 92 -20.53 12.23 15.23
CA ASN A 92 -19.52 12.21 16.29
C ASN A 92 -18.10 12.10 15.72
N GLN A 93 -17.89 11.19 14.76
CA GLN A 93 -16.58 11.04 14.10
C GLN A 93 -16.16 12.29 13.32
N GLN A 94 -17.10 12.93 12.61
CA GLN A 94 -16.84 14.20 11.95
C GLN A 94 -16.41 15.27 12.96
N GLN A 95 -17.14 15.41 14.08
CA GLN A 95 -16.81 16.38 15.12
C GLN A 95 -15.41 16.14 15.71
N HIS A 96 -15.06 14.89 16.00
CA HIS A 96 -13.71 14.54 16.47
C HIS A 96 -12.63 14.92 15.46
N PHE A 97 -12.86 14.66 14.17
CA PHE A 97 -11.93 15.02 13.11
C PHE A 97 -11.77 16.54 12.98
N GLU A 98 -12.84 17.32 13.10
CA GLU A 98 -12.80 18.78 13.08
C GLU A 98 -12.03 19.35 14.27
N LEU A 99 -12.21 18.78 15.46
CA LEU A 99 -11.45 19.14 16.66
C LEU A 99 -9.95 18.86 16.47
N ASP A 100 -9.59 17.71 15.91
CA ASP A 100 -8.20 17.37 15.60
C ASP A 100 -7.58 18.35 14.59
N LEU A 101 -8.34 18.75 13.58
CA LEU A 101 -7.90 19.74 12.60
C LEU A 101 -7.71 21.13 13.23
N GLN A 102 -8.62 21.55 14.10
CA GLN A 102 -8.49 22.83 14.83
C GLN A 102 -7.28 22.80 15.76
N ALA A 103 -7.08 21.70 16.50
CA ALA A 103 -5.90 21.53 17.35
C ALA A 103 -4.60 21.67 16.55
N GLN A 104 -4.54 21.09 15.35
CA GLN A 104 -3.37 21.20 14.46
C GLN A 104 -3.17 22.61 13.91
N LYS A 105 -4.24 23.31 13.53
CA LYS A 105 -4.16 24.73 13.12
C LYS A 105 -3.61 25.60 14.25
N ASN A 106 -3.89 25.24 15.49
CA ASN A 106 -3.38 25.91 16.69
C ASN A 106 -1.96 25.45 17.07
N GLY A 107 -1.28 24.67 16.22
CA GLY A 107 0.10 24.25 16.43
C GLY A 107 0.29 22.94 17.20
N ASN A 108 -0.80 22.23 17.56
CA ASN A 108 -0.66 20.91 18.18
C ASN A 108 -0.17 19.88 17.14
N PRO A 109 0.94 19.18 17.39
CA PRO A 109 1.46 18.23 16.41
C PRO A 109 0.52 17.03 16.30
N LYS A 110 0.38 16.49 15.08
CA LYS A 110 -0.28 15.20 14.87
C LYS A 110 0.43 14.10 15.66
N PRO A 111 -0.32 13.10 16.17
CA PRO A 111 0.29 11.90 16.72
C PRO A 111 1.27 11.30 15.71
N LEU A 112 2.52 11.09 16.13
CA LEU A 112 3.53 10.54 15.27
C LEU A 112 3.19 9.10 14.91
N THR A 113 3.32 8.76 13.62
CA THR A 113 3.27 7.37 13.17
C THR A 113 4.27 6.54 13.96
N LYS A 114 3.87 5.34 14.41
CA LYS A 114 4.74 4.46 15.22
C LYS A 114 6.12 4.34 14.56
N MET A 115 7.18 4.50 15.36
CA MET A 115 8.57 4.55 14.88
C MET A 115 8.93 3.42 13.91
N LYS A 116 8.42 2.21 14.12
CA LYS A 116 8.65 1.05 13.23
C LYS A 116 8.22 1.32 11.79
N PHE A 117 7.08 1.95 11.58
CA PHE A 117 6.56 2.25 10.25
C PHE A 117 7.35 3.38 9.60
N ARG A 118 7.70 4.43 10.36
CA ARG A 118 8.55 5.51 9.89
C ARG A 118 9.94 5.02 9.46
N LYS A 119 10.53 4.09 10.22
CA LYS A 119 11.81 3.44 9.87
C LYS A 119 11.68 2.61 8.59
N LEU A 120 10.60 1.84 8.44
CA LEU A 120 10.34 1.05 7.25
C LEU A 120 10.17 1.93 6.01
N GLU A 121 9.36 2.99 6.10
CA GLU A 121 9.17 3.95 5.00
C GLU A 121 10.48 4.63 4.61
N LYS A 122 11.27 5.07 5.60
CA LYS A 122 12.60 5.66 5.34
C LYS A 122 13.52 4.67 4.64
N ARG A 123 13.55 3.40 5.06
CA ARG A 123 14.35 2.35 4.41
C ARG A 123 13.94 2.14 2.95
N LEU A 124 12.64 2.00 2.68
CA LEU A 124 12.12 1.79 1.33
C LEU A 124 12.37 3.00 0.43
N LYS A 125 12.18 4.22 0.95
CA LYS A 125 12.48 5.45 0.22
C LYS A 125 13.96 5.53 -0.13
N ASN A 126 14.84 5.32 0.84
CA ASN A 126 16.28 5.32 0.61
C ASN A 126 16.71 4.26 -0.42
N ALA A 127 16.14 3.05 -0.35
CA ALA A 127 16.44 1.99 -1.32
C ALA A 127 16.01 2.38 -2.74
N LYS A 128 14.81 2.95 -2.88
CA LYS A 128 14.29 3.45 -4.16
C LYS A 128 15.15 4.58 -4.73
N ASP A 129 15.54 5.53 -3.89
CA ASP A 129 16.38 6.67 -4.31
C ASP A 129 17.75 6.20 -4.79
N ARG A 130 18.38 5.25 -4.07
CA ARG A 130 19.66 4.65 -4.46
C ARG A 130 19.57 3.86 -5.77
N SER A 131 18.47 3.14 -5.98
CA SER A 131 18.22 2.43 -7.26
C SER A 131 18.07 3.41 -8.41
N LYS A 132 17.38 4.55 -8.21
CA LYS A 132 17.23 5.60 -9.23
C LYS A 132 18.53 6.33 -9.56
N SER A 133 19.42 6.46 -8.59
CA SER A 133 20.77 7.03 -8.78
C SER A 133 21.78 6.02 -9.31
N GLU A 134 21.35 4.80 -9.67
CA GLU A 134 22.21 3.70 -10.14
C GLU A 134 23.30 3.28 -9.12
N GLU A 135 23.12 3.62 -7.83
CA GLU A 135 24.06 3.26 -6.75
C GLU A 135 23.93 1.79 -6.33
N ILE A 136 22.78 1.18 -6.61
CA ILE A 136 22.52 -0.25 -6.39
C ILE A 136 21.89 -0.82 -7.66
N SER A 137 22.25 -2.06 -7.97
CA SER A 137 21.64 -2.80 -9.07
C SER A 137 20.17 -3.11 -8.80
N LEU A 138 19.41 -3.35 -9.88
CA LEU A 138 18.02 -3.78 -9.77
C LEU A 138 17.89 -5.07 -8.95
N LYS A 139 18.83 -6.00 -9.11
CA LYS A 139 18.91 -7.24 -8.32
C LYS A 139 19.10 -6.98 -6.83
N GLU A 140 19.97 -6.05 -6.44
CA GLU A 140 20.12 -5.65 -5.04
C GLU A 140 18.84 -4.98 -4.51
N TYR A 141 18.22 -4.12 -5.31
CA TYR A 141 16.96 -3.47 -4.94
C TYR A 141 15.81 -4.46 -4.73
N VAL A 142 15.70 -5.52 -5.56
CA VAL A 142 14.75 -6.62 -5.38
C VAL A 142 14.95 -7.33 -4.02
N ASN A 143 16.20 -7.46 -3.57
CA ASN A 143 16.59 -8.25 -2.39
C ASN A 143 16.65 -7.49 -1.04
N ILE A 144 16.52 -6.15 -1.01
CA ILE A 144 16.52 -5.31 0.22
C ILE A 144 15.38 -5.59 1.23
#